data_AF-A0A816Q5C5-F1
#
_entry.id   AF-A0A816Q5C5-F1
#
_cell.length_a   1.000
_cell.length_b   1.000
_cell.length_c   1.000
_cell.angle_alpha   90.00
_cell.angle_beta   90.00
_cell.angle_gamma   90.00
#
_symmetry.space_group_name_H-M   'P 1'
#
loop_
_entity.id
_entity.type
_entity.pdbx_description
1 polymer ?
#
loop_
_entity_poly.entity_id
_entity_poly.type
_entity_poly.pdbx_seq_one_letter_code
_entity_poly.pdbx_strand_id
1 'polypeptide(L)'
;MFLDRLRQAGPSAAAAAGWLYTIGSFCFLLADLVDWWYSRLGCFCYKKYEEVYEKENADLFRYEQGTILGHITRAEIGFNFFLSACGSVLYLAGSILFIPGFENYVVTGLCLVILASSVVVAAQSWKVYRAGCTSLTDRRDHLFHFVNLFNDTSCLLMDIFSGLGGAFFMVGTTFFLPQYYTDSPFGNNRPAGLCLCGSVFFTLSGVVVNCRHYCSVKPHEQDSYTI
;
A
#
# COMPACT_ATOMS: atom_id res chain seq x y z
N MET A 1 11.66 -23.94 -17.20
CA MET A 1 10.29 -24.39 -17.56
C MET A 1 9.21 -23.30 -17.42
N PHE A 2 9.01 -22.62 -16.27
CA PHE A 2 8.13 -21.42 -16.20
C PHE A 2 8.58 -20.30 -17.17
N LEU A 3 9.90 -20.03 -17.19
CA LEU A 3 10.55 -19.17 -18.19
C LEU A 3 10.34 -19.62 -19.64
N ASP A 4 10.19 -20.93 -19.88
CA ASP A 4 10.02 -21.47 -21.25
C ASP A 4 8.61 -21.19 -21.79
N ARG A 5 7.58 -21.10 -20.93
CA ARG A 5 6.24 -20.68 -21.36
C ARG A 5 6.07 -19.16 -21.41
N LEU A 6 6.78 -18.38 -20.59
CA LEU A 6 6.94 -16.93 -20.82
C LEU A 6 7.63 -16.64 -22.16
N ARG A 7 8.60 -17.48 -22.58
CA ARG A 7 9.16 -17.45 -23.94
C ARG A 7 8.14 -17.79 -25.03
N GLN A 8 7.21 -18.72 -24.79
CA GLN A 8 6.18 -19.10 -25.77
C GLN A 8 5.08 -18.04 -25.94
N ALA A 9 4.80 -17.21 -24.92
CA ALA A 9 3.92 -16.04 -25.05
C ALA A 9 4.54 -14.91 -25.90
N GLY A 10 5.73 -15.14 -26.46
CA GLY A 10 6.58 -14.14 -27.09
C GLY A 10 7.52 -13.54 -26.03
N PRO A 11 8.84 -13.69 -26.16
CA PRO A 11 9.80 -13.12 -25.20
C PRO A 11 9.59 -11.61 -24.98
N SER A 12 9.05 -10.93 -25.99
CA SER A 12 8.67 -9.52 -25.93
C SER A 12 7.53 -9.22 -24.95
N ALA A 13 6.53 -10.10 -24.82
CA ALA A 13 5.37 -9.87 -23.95
C ALA A 13 5.73 -10.07 -22.47
N ALA A 14 6.50 -11.12 -22.17
CA ALA A 14 7.04 -11.37 -20.83
C ALA A 14 7.97 -10.22 -20.38
N ALA A 15 8.86 -9.78 -21.28
CA ALA A 15 9.73 -8.64 -21.04
C ALA A 15 8.94 -7.36 -20.76
N ALA A 16 7.95 -7.06 -21.61
CA ALA A 16 7.08 -5.89 -21.44
C ALA A 16 6.34 -5.93 -20.10
N ALA A 17 5.81 -7.10 -19.69
CA ALA A 17 5.14 -7.26 -18.40
C ALA A 17 6.08 -6.99 -17.22
N GLY A 18 7.31 -7.52 -17.25
CA GLY A 18 8.31 -7.25 -16.21
C GLY A 18 8.66 -5.76 -16.07
N TRP A 19 8.84 -5.07 -17.21
CA TRP A 19 9.10 -3.63 -17.22
C TRP A 19 7.91 -2.80 -16.73
N LEU A 20 6.71 -3.09 -17.22
CA LEU A 20 5.49 -2.40 -16.78
C LEU A 20 5.25 -2.59 -15.29
N TYR A 21 5.50 -3.80 -14.79
CA TYR A 21 5.38 -4.08 -13.37
C TYR A 21 6.39 -3.28 -12.54
N THR A 22 7.64 -3.19 -12.99
CA THR A 22 8.69 -2.38 -12.34
C THR A 22 8.32 -0.89 -12.30
N ILE A 23 7.86 -0.34 -13.43
CA ILE A 23 7.42 1.06 -13.51
C ILE A 23 6.25 1.31 -12.57
N GLY A 24 5.26 0.40 -12.55
CA GLY A 24 4.12 0.48 -11.63
C GLY A 24 4.56 0.46 -10.16
N SER A 25 5.45 -0.47 -9.78
CA SER A 25 6.00 -0.55 -8.42
C SER A 25 6.77 0.72 -8.03
N PHE A 26 7.49 1.34 -8.96
CA PHE A 26 8.22 2.58 -8.71
C PHE A 26 7.25 3.74 -8.43
N CYS A 27 6.22 3.91 -9.26
CA CYS A 27 5.19 4.94 -9.03
C CYS A 27 4.44 4.71 -7.70
N PHE A 28 4.16 3.46 -7.36
CA PHE A 28 3.52 3.08 -6.10
C PHE A 28 4.41 3.42 -4.89
N LEU A 29 5.72 3.15 -4.99
CA LEU A 29 6.69 3.57 -3.99
C LEU A 29 6.74 5.09 -3.81
N LEU A 30 6.73 5.86 -4.91
CA LEU A 30 6.71 7.33 -4.81
C LEU A 30 5.46 7.83 -4.08
N ALA A 31 4.29 7.24 -4.37
CA ALA A 31 3.05 7.59 -3.68
C ALA A 31 3.16 7.31 -2.17
N ASP A 32 3.60 6.12 -1.77
CA ASP A 32 3.77 5.77 -0.35
C ASP A 32 4.83 6.65 0.35
N LEU A 33 5.93 7.00 -0.34
CA LEU A 33 6.95 7.89 0.21
C LEU A 33 6.42 9.31 0.42
N VAL A 34 5.59 9.81 -0.48
CA VAL A 34 4.92 11.11 -0.35
C VAL A 34 3.95 11.08 0.83
N ASP A 35 3.08 10.09 0.92
CA ASP A 35 2.14 9.93 2.03
C ASP A 35 2.86 9.81 3.37
N TRP A 36 3.93 9.01 3.42
CA TRP A 36 4.76 8.88 4.60
C TRP A 36 5.45 10.19 4.98
N TRP A 37 5.97 10.93 3.99
CA TRP A 37 6.64 12.20 4.23
C TRP A 37 5.72 13.22 4.91
N TYR A 38 4.45 13.28 4.50
CA TYR A 38 3.44 14.13 5.13
C TYR A 38 2.94 13.57 6.47
N SER A 39 2.94 12.25 6.65
CA SER A 39 2.34 11.60 7.82
C SER A 39 3.36 11.12 8.88
N ARG A 40 4.61 11.57 8.82
CA ARG A 40 5.74 11.10 9.67
C ARG A 40 5.71 11.56 11.14
N LEU A 41 4.57 12.01 11.65
CA LEU A 41 4.41 12.43 13.05
C LEU A 41 4.90 11.34 14.02
N GLY A 42 5.70 11.75 15.00
CA GLY A 42 6.28 10.85 16.02
C GLY A 42 7.41 9.92 15.56
N CYS A 43 7.72 9.82 14.25
CA CYS A 43 8.79 8.93 13.76
C CYS A 43 10.15 9.62 13.61
N PHE A 44 10.17 10.91 13.30
CA PHE A 44 11.40 11.72 13.21
C PHE A 44 11.35 12.85 14.22
N CYS A 45 12.51 13.22 14.78
CA CYS A 45 12.68 14.26 15.81
C CYS A 45 12.37 15.69 15.32
N TYR A 46 11.25 15.90 14.63
CA TYR A 46 10.84 17.17 14.07
C TYR A 46 9.91 17.89 15.05
N LYS A 47 10.46 18.24 16.22
CA LYS A 47 9.71 18.82 17.37
C LYS A 47 8.81 19.99 16.97
N LYS A 48 9.28 20.86 16.08
CA LYS A 48 8.51 22.04 15.64
C LYS A 48 7.21 21.68 14.90
N TYR A 49 7.21 20.62 14.10
CA TYR A 49 6.01 20.18 13.37
C TYR A 49 5.05 19.45 14.30
N GLU A 50 5.61 18.60 15.18
CA GLU A 50 4.87 17.91 16.23
C GLU A 50 4.10 18.90 17.12
N GLU A 51 4.74 19.98 17.58
CA GLU A 51 4.09 21.01 18.41
C GLU A 51 2.91 21.71 17.71
N VAL A 52 3.05 22.03 16.41
CA VAL A 52 1.97 22.69 15.64
C VAL A 52 0.81 21.74 15.43
N TYR A 53 1.10 20.52 14.95
CA TYR A 53 0.09 19.50 14.72
C TYR A 53 -0.63 19.11 16.00
N GLU A 54 0.11 18.94 17.10
CA GLU A 54 -0.46 18.64 18.42
C GLU A 54 -1.36 19.76 18.92
N LYS A 55 -1.00 21.02 18.66
CA LYS A 55 -1.82 22.16 19.06
C LYS A 55 -3.13 22.22 18.27
N GLU A 56 -3.10 21.88 16.98
CA GLU A 56 -4.26 21.86 16.09
C GLU A 56 -5.17 20.64 16.32
N ASN A 57 -4.59 19.54 16.83
CA ASN A 57 -5.24 18.25 17.01
C ASN A 57 -5.22 17.78 18.47
N ALA A 58 -5.15 18.71 19.44
CA ALA A 58 -4.97 18.39 20.85
C ALA A 58 -6.08 17.49 21.40
N ASP A 59 -7.27 17.58 20.81
CA ASP A 59 -8.47 16.80 21.10
C ASP A 59 -8.41 15.34 20.60
N LEU A 60 -7.53 15.02 19.66
CA LEU A 60 -7.36 13.68 19.08
C LEU A 60 -6.44 12.77 19.92
N PHE A 61 -5.62 13.33 20.81
CA PHE A 61 -4.65 12.54 21.58
C PHE A 61 -5.24 12.05 22.91
N ARG A 62 -5.37 10.72 23.02
CA ARG A 62 -5.89 10.05 24.23
C ARG A 62 -4.96 10.18 25.45
N TYR A 63 -3.65 10.25 25.21
CA TYR A 63 -2.64 10.20 26.25
C TYR A 63 -1.74 11.43 26.22
N GLU A 64 -1.37 11.88 27.42
CA GLU A 64 -0.41 12.97 27.60
C GLU A 64 0.92 12.67 26.90
N GLN A 65 1.51 13.72 26.32
CA GLN A 65 2.72 13.64 25.51
C GLN A 65 3.91 13.04 26.29
N GLY A 66 4.00 13.29 27.60
CA GLY A 66 5.09 12.79 28.44
C GLY A 66 5.02 11.29 28.74
N THR A 67 3.97 10.59 28.32
CA THR A 67 3.81 9.15 28.57
C THR A 67 4.32 8.31 27.40
N ILE A 68 4.89 7.14 27.70
CA ILE A 68 5.34 6.18 26.66
C ILE A 68 4.19 5.84 25.71
N LEU A 69 2.99 5.65 26.25
CA LEU A 69 1.81 5.33 25.46
C LEU A 69 1.40 6.49 24.56
N GLY A 70 1.51 7.73 25.04
CA GLY A 70 1.32 8.93 24.23
C GLY A 70 2.29 9.03 23.05
N HIS A 71 3.56 8.67 23.24
CA HIS A 71 4.53 8.61 22.15
C HIS A 71 4.20 7.51 21.13
N ILE A 72 3.81 6.32 21.59
CA ILE A 72 3.44 5.20 20.71
C ILE A 72 2.21 5.55 19.86
N THR A 73 1.16 6.13 20.46
CA THR A 73 -0.05 6.53 19.72
C THR A 73 0.24 7.60 18.67
N ARG A 74 1.18 8.52 18.91
CA ARG A 74 1.61 9.52 17.92
C ARG A 74 2.40 8.90 16.78
N ALA A 75 3.34 8.01 17.11
CA ALA A 75 4.17 7.32 16.13
C ALA A 75 3.38 6.30 15.30
N GLU A 76 2.21 5.86 15.76
CA GLU A 76 1.34 4.89 15.08
C GLU A 76 1.06 5.29 13.62
N ILE A 77 0.78 6.58 13.38
CA ILE A 77 0.46 7.07 12.05
C ILE A 77 1.66 6.97 11.14
N GLY A 78 2.79 7.56 11.54
CA GLY A 78 4.01 7.52 10.75
C GLY A 78 4.53 6.10 10.54
N PHE A 79 4.42 5.22 11.54
CA PHE A 79 4.87 3.84 11.45
C PHE A 79 4.03 3.03 10.45
N ASN A 80 2.71 3.23 10.44
CA ASN A 80 1.85 2.56 9.48
C ASN A 80 2.16 2.94 8.02
N PHE A 81 2.35 4.24 7.74
CA PHE A 81 2.76 4.70 6.41
C PHE A 81 4.19 4.25 6.06
N PHE A 82 5.10 4.21 7.04
CA PHE A 82 6.45 3.68 6.86
C PHE A 82 6.44 2.21 6.46
N LEU A 83 5.57 1.38 7.07
CA LEU A 83 5.39 -0.02 6.68
C LEU A 83 4.89 -0.12 5.23
N SER A 84 3.95 0.73 4.81
CA SER A 84 3.48 0.80 3.41
C SER A 84 4.66 1.06 2.46
N ALA A 85 5.45 2.10 2.74
CA ALA A 85 6.65 2.44 1.96
C ALA A 85 7.67 1.30 1.92
N CYS A 86 7.93 0.62 3.05
CA CYS A 86 8.81 -0.55 3.09
C CYS A 86 8.28 -1.70 2.22
N GLY A 87 6.98 -1.98 2.28
CA GLY A 87 6.31 -2.94 1.40
C GLY A 87 6.52 -2.58 -0.08
N SER A 88 6.38 -1.31 -0.44
CA SER A 88 6.58 -0.83 -1.80
C SER A 88 8.03 -0.88 -2.28
N VAL A 89 9.01 -0.64 -1.41
CA VAL A 89 10.43 -0.89 -1.71
C VAL A 89 10.67 -2.36 -2.03
N LEU A 90 10.11 -3.28 -1.22
CA LEU A 90 10.22 -4.71 -1.46
C LEU A 90 9.54 -5.14 -2.76
N TYR A 91 8.38 -4.54 -3.08
CA TYR A 91 7.70 -4.75 -4.36
C TYR A 91 8.56 -4.33 -5.55
N LEU A 92 9.18 -3.14 -5.48
CA LEU A 92 10.09 -2.65 -6.51
C LEU A 92 11.33 -3.54 -6.66
N ALA A 93 11.95 -3.93 -5.54
CA ALA A 93 13.09 -4.84 -5.57
C ALA A 93 12.71 -6.20 -6.18
N GLY A 94 11.55 -6.75 -5.81
CA GLY A 94 11.04 -8.00 -6.38
C GLY A 94 10.70 -7.89 -7.86
N SER A 95 10.10 -6.79 -8.31
CA SER A 95 9.71 -6.60 -9.71
C SER A 95 10.89 -6.43 -10.66
N ILE A 96 11.97 -5.78 -10.21
CA ILE A 96 13.24 -5.69 -10.97
C ILE A 96 13.79 -7.08 -11.28
N LEU A 97 13.66 -8.05 -10.36
CA LEU A 97 14.15 -9.41 -10.57
C LEU A 97 13.35 -10.21 -11.60
N PHE A 98 12.23 -9.69 -12.11
CA PHE A 98 11.50 -10.26 -13.24
C PHE A 98 11.93 -9.68 -14.61
N ILE A 99 12.82 -8.69 -14.65
CA ILE A 99 13.33 -8.14 -15.91
C ILE A 99 14.21 -9.19 -16.61
N PRO A 100 14.09 -9.35 -17.95
CA PRO A 100 14.99 -10.20 -18.73
C PRO A 100 16.45 -9.80 -18.48
N GLY A 101 17.24 -10.72 -17.94
CA GLY A 101 18.61 -10.46 -17.46
C GLY A 101 18.85 -10.98 -16.03
N PHE A 102 17.78 -11.07 -15.22
CA PHE A 102 17.82 -11.63 -13.86
C PHE A 102 17.14 -13.00 -13.76
N GLU A 103 17.14 -13.78 -14.84
CA GLU A 103 16.41 -15.08 -14.92
C GLU A 103 16.78 -16.06 -13.80
N ASN A 104 18.02 -16.02 -13.31
CA ASN A 104 18.50 -16.87 -12.22
C ASN A 104 17.92 -16.47 -10.84
N TYR A 105 17.32 -15.29 -10.71
CA TYR A 105 16.83 -14.72 -9.45
C TYR A 105 15.30 -14.64 -9.39
N VAL A 106 14.58 -15.25 -10.34
CA VAL A 106 13.12 -15.20 -10.41
C VAL A 106 12.47 -15.71 -9.11
N VAL A 107 12.98 -16.80 -8.53
CA VAL A 107 12.45 -17.34 -7.27
C VAL A 107 12.63 -16.35 -6.12
N THR A 108 13.78 -15.69 -6.04
CA THR A 108 14.03 -14.62 -5.06
C THR A 108 13.05 -13.45 -5.26
N GLY A 109 12.81 -13.06 -6.52
CA GLY A 109 11.80 -12.06 -6.87
C GLY A 109 10.40 -12.44 -6.39
N LEU A 110 9.96 -13.68 -6.62
CA LEU A 110 8.67 -14.20 -6.12
C LEU A 110 8.59 -14.10 -4.58
N CYS A 111 9.62 -14.51 -3.85
CA CYS A 111 9.65 -14.42 -2.40
C CYS A 111 9.58 -12.96 -1.90
N LEU A 112 10.30 -12.03 -2.54
CA LEU A 112 10.25 -10.62 -2.20
C LEU A 112 8.86 -10.03 -2.43
N VAL A 113 8.21 -10.38 -3.55
CA VAL A 113 6.83 -9.94 -3.84
C VAL A 113 5.84 -10.50 -2.82
N ILE A 114 5.94 -11.77 -2.43
CA ILE A 114 5.06 -12.36 -1.40
C ILE A 114 5.23 -11.60 -0.07
N LEU A 115 6.48 -11.33 0.34
CA LEU A 115 6.76 -10.56 1.55
C LEU A 115 6.21 -9.12 1.44
N ALA A 116 6.46 -8.46 0.32
CA ALA A 116 5.96 -7.12 0.04
C ALA A 116 4.43 -7.05 0.13
N SER A 117 3.72 -7.98 -0.53
CA SER A 117 2.28 -8.10 -0.47
C SER A 117 1.76 -8.30 0.95
N SER A 118 2.43 -9.12 1.75
CA SER A 118 2.05 -9.37 3.15
C SER A 118 2.13 -8.08 3.98
N VAL A 119 3.22 -7.32 3.81
CA VAL A 119 3.41 -6.03 4.49
C VAL A 119 2.37 -5.01 4.04
N VAL A 120 2.09 -4.90 2.74
CA VAL A 120 1.07 -4.00 2.19
C VAL A 120 -0.31 -4.35 2.73
N VAL A 121 -0.72 -5.63 2.69
CA VAL A 121 -2.02 -6.07 3.22
C VAL A 121 -2.16 -5.71 4.70
N ALA A 122 -1.12 -5.95 5.50
CA ALA A 122 -1.14 -5.59 6.92
C ALA A 122 -1.24 -4.07 7.13
N ALA A 123 -0.47 -3.29 6.38
CA ALA A 123 -0.47 -1.82 6.45
C ALA A 123 -1.85 -1.24 6.07
N GLN A 124 -2.43 -1.66 4.94
CA GLN A 124 -3.75 -1.18 4.51
C GLN A 124 -4.86 -1.65 5.46
N SER A 125 -4.81 -2.89 5.95
CA SER A 125 -5.80 -3.39 6.93
C SER A 125 -5.81 -2.52 8.20
N TRP A 126 -4.63 -2.10 8.65
CA TRP A 126 -4.51 -1.19 9.79
C TRP A 126 -5.06 0.20 9.48
N LYS A 127 -4.81 0.78 8.28
CA LYS A 127 -5.43 2.06 7.89
C LYS A 127 -6.97 1.99 7.91
N VAL A 128 -7.54 0.94 7.32
CA VAL A 128 -8.99 0.71 7.31
C VAL A 128 -9.54 0.58 8.73
N TYR A 129 -8.85 -0.16 9.61
CA TYR A 129 -9.24 -0.27 11.00
C TYR A 129 -9.28 1.10 11.70
N ARG A 130 -8.23 1.91 11.56
CA ARG A 130 -8.19 3.26 12.14
C ARG A 130 -9.24 4.18 11.57
N ALA A 131 -9.54 4.09 10.27
CA ALA A 131 -10.62 4.86 9.66
C ALA A 131 -11.96 4.58 10.36
N GLY A 132 -12.21 3.32 10.74
CA GLY A 132 -13.39 2.96 11.54
C GLY A 132 -13.35 3.46 12.99
N CYS A 133 -12.16 3.69 13.55
CA CYS A 133 -11.97 4.28 14.89
C CYS A 133 -11.93 5.81 14.90
N THR A 134 -12.04 6.48 13.76
CA THR A 134 -11.93 7.95 13.67
C THR A 134 -13.30 8.58 13.45
N SER A 135 -13.91 9.07 14.54
CA SER A 135 -15.20 9.77 14.49
C SER A 135 -15.03 11.27 14.22
N LEU A 136 -15.83 11.81 13.29
CA LEU A 136 -15.88 13.25 13.01
C LEU A 136 -16.70 14.03 14.06
N THR A 137 -17.65 13.37 14.73
CA THR A 137 -18.55 14.00 15.71
C THR A 137 -17.96 13.99 17.11
N ASP A 138 -17.24 12.93 17.47
CA ASP A 138 -16.54 12.82 18.77
C ASP A 138 -15.14 12.26 18.55
N ARG A 139 -14.16 13.16 18.45
CA ARG A 139 -12.75 12.80 18.21
C ARG A 139 -12.10 12.02 19.37
N ARG A 140 -12.76 11.96 20.54
CA ARG A 140 -12.30 11.17 21.69
C ARG A 140 -12.82 9.74 21.66
N ASP A 141 -13.82 9.46 20.83
CA ASP A 141 -14.32 8.12 20.64
C ASP A 141 -13.40 7.34 19.69
N HIS A 142 -12.64 6.41 20.27
CA HIS A 142 -11.74 5.53 19.54
C HIS A 142 -12.34 4.15 19.29
N LEU A 143 -13.62 3.95 19.60
CA LEU A 143 -14.30 2.70 19.30
C LEU A 143 -14.51 2.56 17.80
N PHE A 144 -14.45 1.32 17.32
CA PHE A 144 -14.67 1.04 15.91
C PHE A 144 -16.15 1.14 15.58
N HIS A 145 -16.50 2.04 14.65
CA HIS A 145 -17.84 2.18 14.12
C HIS A 145 -17.82 2.11 12.59
N PHE A 146 -18.67 1.26 12.00
CA PHE A 146 -18.77 1.13 10.54
C PHE A 146 -19.16 2.43 9.84
N VAL A 147 -19.95 3.29 10.51
CA VAL A 147 -20.30 4.62 9.99
C VAL A 147 -19.07 5.48 9.73
N ASN A 148 -18.03 5.35 10.58
CA ASN A 148 -16.83 6.17 10.48
C ASN A 148 -16.01 5.86 9.22
N LEU A 149 -16.08 4.62 8.72
CA LEU A 149 -15.38 4.24 7.48
C LEU A 149 -15.80 5.10 6.29
N PHE A 150 -17.05 5.57 6.26
CA PHE A 150 -17.58 6.34 5.15
C PHE A 150 -17.32 7.85 5.24
N ASN A 151 -16.73 8.33 6.36
CA ASN A 151 -16.37 9.73 6.55
C ASN A 151 -15.36 10.21 5.49
N ASP A 152 -14.45 9.32 5.06
CA ASP A 152 -13.52 9.56 3.96
C ASP A 152 -13.54 8.38 2.99
N THR A 153 -14.61 8.32 2.19
CA THR A 153 -14.85 7.21 1.24
C THR A 153 -13.71 7.07 0.23
N SER A 154 -13.06 8.15 -0.19
CA SER A 154 -11.95 8.07 -1.15
C SER A 154 -10.71 7.42 -0.54
N CYS A 155 -10.32 7.78 0.68
CA CYS A 155 -9.24 7.09 1.39
C CYS A 155 -9.57 5.62 1.62
N LEU A 156 -10.81 5.33 2.06
CA LEU A 156 -11.25 3.95 2.29
C LEU A 156 -11.14 3.10 1.03
N LEU A 157 -11.63 3.59 -0.11
CA LEU A 157 -11.57 2.87 -1.39
C LEU A 157 -10.13 2.66 -1.85
N MET A 158 -9.27 3.67 -1.70
CA MET A 158 -7.85 3.57 -2.01
C MET A 158 -7.18 2.44 -1.22
N ASP A 159 -7.38 2.41 0.10
CA ASP A 159 -6.77 1.42 1.01
C ASP A 159 -7.33 0.02 0.77
N ILE A 160 -8.65 -0.12 0.58
CA ILE A 160 -9.29 -1.42 0.27
C ILE A 160 -8.77 -1.96 -1.07
N PHE A 161 -8.72 -1.14 -2.12
CA PHE A 161 -8.23 -1.60 -3.42
C PHE A 161 -6.74 -1.94 -3.38
N SER A 162 -5.92 -1.14 -2.69
CA SER A 162 -4.50 -1.46 -2.50
C SER A 162 -4.31 -2.77 -1.72
N GLY A 163 -5.07 -2.97 -0.64
CA GLY A 163 -5.04 -4.19 0.17
C GLY A 163 -5.49 -5.43 -0.61
N LEU A 164 -6.60 -5.34 -1.36
CA LEU A 164 -7.05 -6.42 -2.24
C LEU A 164 -6.03 -6.71 -3.34
N GLY A 165 -5.46 -5.67 -3.96
CA GLY A 165 -4.37 -5.80 -4.92
C GLY A 165 -3.21 -6.62 -4.36
N GLY A 166 -2.72 -6.24 -3.18
CA GLY A 166 -1.70 -6.97 -2.44
C GLY A 166 -2.09 -8.42 -2.17
N ALA A 167 -3.29 -8.69 -1.68
CA ALA A 167 -3.76 -10.05 -1.37
C ALA A 167 -3.81 -10.94 -2.61
N PHE A 168 -4.34 -10.43 -3.74
CA PHE A 168 -4.38 -11.16 -5.00
C PHE A 168 -2.98 -11.47 -5.53
N PHE A 169 -2.05 -10.51 -5.45
CA PHE A 169 -0.64 -10.73 -5.80
C PHE A 169 0.04 -11.75 -4.88
N MET A 170 -0.21 -11.69 -3.58
CA MET A 170 0.35 -12.66 -2.62
C MET A 170 -0.05 -14.09 -3.00
N VAL A 171 -1.36 -14.32 -3.19
CA VAL A 171 -1.90 -15.64 -3.51
C VAL A 171 -1.42 -16.09 -4.90
N GLY A 172 -1.54 -15.23 -5.91
CA GLY A 172 -1.11 -15.53 -7.28
C GLY A 172 0.38 -15.85 -7.38
N THR A 173 1.23 -15.05 -6.71
CA THR A 173 2.69 -15.23 -6.69
C THR A 173 3.10 -16.49 -5.93
N THR A 174 2.38 -16.83 -4.84
CA THR A 174 2.62 -18.08 -4.10
C THR A 174 2.43 -19.29 -5.01
N PHE A 175 1.40 -19.31 -5.85
CA PHE A 175 1.16 -20.40 -6.80
C PHE A 175 2.20 -20.47 -7.94
N PHE A 176 3.01 -19.44 -8.16
CA PHE A 176 4.15 -19.51 -9.08
C PHE A 176 5.41 -20.14 -8.45
N LEU A 177 5.42 -20.42 -7.15
CA LEU A 177 6.57 -21.10 -6.53
C LEU A 177 6.70 -22.54 -7.07
N PRO A 178 7.94 -23.05 -7.22
CA PRO A 178 8.19 -24.37 -7.80
C PRO A 178 7.42 -25.52 -7.13
N GLN A 179 7.18 -25.42 -5.82
CA GLN A 179 6.48 -26.43 -5.01
C GLN A 179 4.97 -26.54 -5.30
N TYR A 180 4.35 -25.49 -5.85
CA TYR A 180 2.93 -25.45 -6.20
C TYR A 180 2.68 -25.51 -7.71
N TYR A 181 3.75 -25.53 -8.49
CA TYR A 181 3.69 -25.55 -9.93
C TYR A 181 3.10 -26.88 -10.43
N THR A 182 2.11 -26.81 -11.31
CA THR A 182 1.55 -27.98 -11.99
C THR A 182 1.74 -27.83 -13.50
N ASP A 183 2.17 -28.89 -14.19
CA ASP A 183 2.42 -28.86 -15.64
C ASP A 183 1.17 -28.68 -16.51
N SER A 184 -0.01 -28.64 -15.88
CA SER A 184 -1.27 -28.46 -16.57
C SER A 184 -1.45 -27.00 -17.06
N PRO A 185 -1.97 -26.77 -18.28
CA PRO A 185 -2.29 -25.42 -18.76
C PRO A 185 -3.25 -24.67 -17.81
N PHE A 186 -4.19 -25.38 -17.20
CA PHE A 186 -5.11 -24.84 -16.21
C PHE A 186 -4.41 -24.37 -14.93
N GLY A 187 -3.32 -25.04 -14.53
CA GLY A 187 -2.52 -24.68 -13.38
C GLY A 187 -1.81 -23.35 -13.51
N ASN A 188 -1.36 -23.00 -14.71
CA ASN A 188 -0.61 -21.76 -14.96
C ASN A 188 -1.49 -20.54 -15.24
N ASN A 189 -2.70 -20.73 -15.77
CA ASN A 189 -3.61 -19.61 -16.08
C ASN A 189 -4.25 -18.99 -14.83
N ARG A 190 -4.51 -19.80 -13.80
CA ARG A 190 -5.09 -19.34 -12.53
C ARG A 190 -4.22 -18.32 -11.78
N PRO A 191 -2.93 -18.57 -11.47
CA PRO A 191 -2.08 -17.61 -10.78
C PRO A 191 -1.88 -16.33 -11.59
N ALA A 192 -1.75 -16.44 -12.93
CA ALA A 192 -1.69 -15.29 -13.81
C ALA A 192 -2.98 -14.44 -13.74
N GLY A 193 -4.15 -15.09 -13.74
CA GLY A 193 -5.44 -14.43 -13.55
C GLY A 193 -5.54 -13.69 -12.20
N LEU A 194 -5.06 -14.30 -11.11
CA LEU A 194 -5.03 -13.66 -9.80
C LEU A 194 -4.12 -12.41 -9.80
N CYS A 195 -2.91 -12.49 -10.34
CA CYS A 195 -2.02 -11.33 -10.47
C CYS A 195 -2.60 -10.24 -11.38
N LEU A 196 -3.35 -10.62 -12.42
CA LEU A 196 -4.06 -9.66 -13.28
C LEU A 196 -5.17 -8.94 -12.50
N CYS A 197 -5.99 -9.68 -11.74
CA CYS A 197 -6.99 -9.08 -10.86
C CYS A 197 -6.34 -8.13 -9.85
N GLY A 198 -5.21 -8.53 -9.25
CA GLY A 198 -4.43 -7.67 -8.36
C GLY A 198 -3.98 -6.37 -9.04
N SER A 199 -3.50 -6.45 -10.28
CA SER A 199 -3.11 -5.28 -11.09
C SER A 199 -4.26 -4.32 -11.35
N VAL A 200 -5.46 -4.86 -11.61
CA VAL A 200 -6.68 -4.05 -11.79
C VAL A 200 -7.01 -3.29 -10.50
N PHE A 201 -6.95 -3.95 -9.33
CA PHE A 201 -7.19 -3.28 -8.06
C PHE A 201 -6.17 -2.18 -7.75
N PHE A 202 -4.88 -2.41 -7.98
CA PHE A 202 -3.88 -1.35 -7.82
C PHE A 202 -4.12 -0.17 -8.77
N THR A 203 -4.52 -0.45 -10.01
CA THR A 203 -4.87 0.59 -10.98
C THR A 203 -6.07 1.41 -10.48
N LEU A 204 -7.11 0.75 -9.98
CA LEU A 204 -8.28 1.42 -9.40
C LEU A 204 -7.91 2.26 -8.18
N SER A 205 -7.03 1.77 -7.30
CA SER A 205 -6.49 2.54 -6.17
C SER A 205 -5.81 3.82 -6.66
N GLY A 206 -4.93 3.72 -7.67
CA GLY A 206 -4.27 4.88 -8.28
C GLY A 206 -5.25 5.87 -8.93
N VAL A 207 -6.31 5.39 -9.59
CA VAL A 207 -7.37 6.25 -10.14
C VAL A 207 -8.09 6.99 -9.02
N VAL A 208 -8.42 6.32 -7.91
CA VAL A 208 -9.07 6.95 -6.75
C VAL A 208 -8.17 8.04 -6.14
N VAL A 209 -6.86 7.81 -6.02
CA VAL A 209 -5.90 8.84 -5.54
C VAL A 209 -5.90 10.07 -6.45
N ASN A 210 -5.81 9.86 -7.76
CA ASN A 210 -5.81 10.96 -8.72
C ASN A 210 -7.15 11.71 -8.69
N CYS A 211 -8.28 11.01 -8.63
CA CYS A 211 -9.59 11.62 -8.50
C CYS A 211 -9.72 12.43 -7.20
N ARG A 212 -9.20 11.93 -6.06
CA ARG A 212 -9.16 12.69 -4.81
C ARG A 212 -8.37 14.00 -4.97
N HIS A 213 -7.21 13.96 -5.60
CA HIS A 213 -6.37 15.17 -5.77
C HIS A 213 -6.94 16.18 -6.76
N TYR A 214 -7.48 15.73 -7.90
CA TYR A 214 -7.92 16.64 -8.96
C TYR A 214 -9.42 16.96 -8.92
N CYS A 215 -10.27 16.08 -8.40
CA CYS A 215 -11.72 16.26 -8.41
C CYS A 215 -12.27 16.72 -7.06
N SER A 216 -11.61 16.43 -5.93
CA SER A 216 -11.96 17.04 -4.63
C SER A 216 -11.30 18.40 -4.44
N VAL A 217 -11.52 19.31 -5.40
CA VAL A 217 -11.31 20.74 -5.13
C VAL A 217 -12.48 21.17 -4.25
N LYS A 218 -12.28 21.20 -2.93
CA LYS A 218 -13.16 21.98 -2.06
C LYS A 218 -12.77 23.46 -2.21
N PRO A 219 -13.62 24.33 -2.78
CA PRO A 219 -13.27 25.73 -3.04
C PRO A 219 -13.13 26.61 -1.78
N HIS A 220 -13.22 26.04 -0.57
CA HIS A 220 -13.33 26.80 0.67
C HIS A 220 -12.39 26.36 1.81
N GLU A 221 -11.53 25.36 1.60
CA GLU A 221 -10.57 24.87 2.60
C GLU A 221 -9.10 25.23 2.27
N GLN A 222 -8.90 26.10 1.28
CA GLN A 222 -7.57 26.62 0.92
C GLN A 222 -6.99 27.60 1.96
N ASP A 223 -7.83 28.10 2.88
CA ASP A 223 -7.39 28.88 4.05
C ASP A 223 -7.11 28.01 5.29
N SER A 224 -7.39 26.71 5.20
CA SER A 224 -7.20 25.73 6.28
C SER A 224 -6.18 24.65 5.90
N TYR A 225 -5.14 25.01 5.13
CA TYR A 225 -3.87 24.27 5.18
C TYR A 225 -3.12 24.58 6.49
N THR A 226 -3.83 24.45 7.60
CA THR A 226 -3.28 23.88 8.83
C THR A 226 -2.95 22.41 8.52
N ILE A 227 -1.68 22.08 8.73
CA ILE A 227 -0.91 21.03 8.05
C ILE A 227 -1.21 19.65 8.63
#